data_AF-A0A0E4H6Q0-F1
#
_entry.id   AF-A0A0E4H6Q0-F1
#
_cell.length_a   1.000
_cell.length_b   1.000
_cell.length_c   1.000
_cell.angle_alpha   90.00
_cell.angle_beta   90.00
_cell.angle_gamma   90.00
#
_symmetry.space_group_name_H-M   'P 1'
#
loop_
_entity.id
_entity.type
_entity.pdbx_description
1 polymer ?
#
loop_
_entity_poly.entity_id
_entity_poly.type
_entity_poly.pdbx_seq_one_letter_code
_entity_poly.pdbx_strand_id
1 'polypeptide(L)'
;MSTNEKEHAGHSCGDDCHTSAPGVRKSHHSAEFKSGLTTRLNRIEGQIRGVKGMIERDTYCDDVLNQLAAVQAALNSVGKLLLEGHMKSCIIERIEAGEHEVIDELLVTVNKLMK
;
A
#
# COMPACT_ATOMS: atom_id res chain seq x y z
N MET A 1 37.43 40.08 -14.65
CA MET A 1 36.45 40.73 -13.76
C MET A 1 35.09 40.51 -14.42
N SER A 2 34.44 39.40 -14.07
CA SER A 2 33.37 39.32 -13.05
C SER A 2 32.09 39.99 -13.55
N THR A 3 30.89 39.42 -13.54
CA THR A 3 30.31 38.09 -13.27
C THR A 3 28.87 38.29 -13.75
N ASN A 4 28.34 37.42 -14.61
CA ASN A 4 26.94 37.53 -15.05
C ASN A 4 26.07 36.82 -14.02
N GLU A 5 25.32 37.58 -13.23
CA GLU A 5 24.39 37.07 -12.22
C GLU A 5 23.10 36.59 -12.89
N LYS A 6 22.71 35.35 -12.53
CA LYS A 6 21.49 34.67 -12.95
C LYS A 6 20.31 35.18 -12.11
N GLU A 7 19.25 35.64 -12.76
CA GLU A 7 17.92 35.71 -12.14
C GLU A 7 17.14 34.45 -12.52
N HIS A 8 17.10 33.47 -11.62
CA HIS A 8 16.16 32.35 -11.69
C HIS A 8 14.92 32.71 -10.88
N ALA A 9 13.80 32.89 -11.57
CA ALA A 9 12.48 33.12 -10.99
C ALA A 9 12.12 32.01 -9.99
N GLY A 10 11.69 32.44 -8.81
CA GLY A 10 11.31 31.58 -7.69
C GLY A 10 10.07 30.76 -7.98
N HIS A 11 10.09 29.50 -7.54
CA HIS A 11 8.89 28.70 -7.34
C HIS A 11 8.62 28.65 -5.83
N SER A 12 7.56 29.31 -5.39
CA SER A 12 7.09 29.26 -4.01
C SER A 12 6.50 27.87 -3.74
N CYS A 13 7.24 27.00 -3.06
CA CYS A 13 6.64 25.82 -2.46
C CYS A 13 5.98 26.26 -1.15
N GLY A 14 4.65 26.34 -1.17
CA GLY A 14 3.83 26.66 -0.01
C GLY A 14 3.93 25.60 1.08
N ASP A 15 3.72 26.08 2.30
CA ASP A 15 3.78 25.39 3.58
C ASP A 15 3.11 24.02 3.59
N ASP A 16 3.90 22.97 3.86
CA ASP A 16 3.51 21.81 4.67
C ASP A 16 4.78 20.97 4.96
N CYS A 17 5.71 21.56 5.70
CA CYS A 17 6.85 20.86 6.29
C CYS A 17 6.36 20.02 7.48
N HIS A 18 5.88 18.80 7.19
CA HIS A 18 5.57 17.83 8.23
C HIS A 18 6.86 17.24 8.82
N THR A 19 7.25 17.75 9.98
CA THR A 19 8.17 17.12 10.93
C THR A 19 7.67 15.71 11.26
N SER A 20 8.22 14.72 10.55
CA SER A 20 8.00 13.31 10.88
C SER A 20 9.04 12.92 11.92
N ALA A 21 8.61 12.30 13.02
CA ALA A 21 9.51 11.76 14.04
C ALA A 21 10.61 10.88 13.39
N PRO A 22 11.86 10.93 13.85
CA PRO A 22 12.94 10.13 13.28
C PRO A 22 12.60 8.65 13.45
N GLY A 23 12.42 7.93 12.34
CA GLY A 23 12.26 6.47 12.31
C GLY A 23 10.97 5.91 11.69
N VAL A 24 9.98 6.74 11.33
CA VAL A 24 8.75 6.23 10.68
C VAL A 24 8.87 6.33 9.16
N ARG A 25 9.12 5.20 8.49
CA ARG A 25 9.07 5.10 7.03
C ARG A 25 7.63 5.31 6.55
N LYS A 26 7.42 6.27 5.65
CA LYS A 26 6.10 6.54 5.05
C LYS A 26 6.08 6.02 3.62
N SER A 27 4.95 5.45 3.20
CA SER A 27 4.71 5.15 1.79
C SER A 27 4.31 6.42 1.04
N HIS A 28 4.87 6.62 -0.15
CA HIS A 28 4.45 7.68 -1.06
C HIS A 28 3.58 7.05 -2.17
N HIS A 29 2.26 7.24 -2.07
CA HIS A 29 1.27 6.76 -3.04
C HIS A 29 0.35 7.89 -3.47
N SER A 30 -0.13 7.86 -4.72
CA SER A 30 -1.10 8.84 -5.20
C SER A 30 -2.41 8.75 -4.39
N ALA A 31 -3.16 9.86 -4.37
CA ALA A 31 -4.48 9.88 -3.75
C ALA A 31 -5.43 8.86 -4.39
N GLU A 32 -5.35 8.64 -5.71
CA GLU A 32 -6.18 7.63 -6.39
C GLU A 32 -5.79 6.21 -5.99
N PHE A 33 -4.50 5.92 -5.83
CA PHE A 33 -4.05 4.60 -5.39
C PHE A 33 -4.54 4.30 -3.98
N LYS A 34 -4.39 5.28 -3.07
CA LYS A 34 -4.88 5.16 -1.69
C LYS A 34 -6.40 4.97 -1.64
N SER A 35 -7.16 5.80 -2.36
CA SER A 35 -8.63 5.68 -2.37
C SER A 35 -9.08 4.34 -2.96
N GLY A 36 -8.43 3.87 -4.03
CA GLY A 36 -8.69 2.58 -4.65
C GLY A 36 -8.45 1.39 -3.71
N LEU A 37 -7.38 1.42 -2.90
CA LEU A 37 -7.14 0.39 -1.88
C LEU A 37 -8.22 0.44 -0.79
N THR A 38 -8.53 1.62 -0.27
CA THR A 38 -9.56 1.81 0.77
C THR A 38 -10.93 1.33 0.29
N THR A 39 -11.33 1.63 -0.95
CA THR A 39 -12.59 1.14 -1.52
C THR A 39 -12.65 -0.38 -1.56
N ARG A 40 -11.55 -1.06 -1.90
CA ARG A 40 -11.50 -2.54 -1.90
C ARG A 40 -11.61 -3.09 -0.49
N LEU A 41 -10.90 -2.49 0.47
CA LEU A 41 -10.96 -2.89 1.88
C LEU A 41 -12.37 -2.71 2.46
N ASN A 42 -13.06 -1.61 2.14
CA ASN A 42 -14.46 -1.39 2.57
C ASN A 42 -15.40 -2.49 2.05
N ARG A 43 -15.17 -2.99 0.82
CA ARG A 43 -15.93 -4.11 0.27
C ARG A 43 -15.64 -5.41 1.03
N ILE A 44 -14.38 -5.68 1.34
CA ILE A 44 -13.95 -6.83 2.13
C ILE A 44 -14.57 -6.80 3.53
N GLU A 45 -14.60 -5.63 4.17
CA GLU A 45 -15.27 -5.45 5.46
C GLU A 45 -16.76 -5.80 5.38
N GLY A 46 -17.44 -5.39 4.31
CA GLY A 46 -18.82 -5.80 4.02
C GLY A 46 -18.98 -7.32 3.87
N GLN A 47 -18.05 -7.99 3.18
CA GLN A 47 -18.04 -9.44 3.03
C GLN A 47 -17.85 -10.14 4.38
N ILE A 48 -16.93 -9.68 5.23
CA ILE A 48 -16.69 -10.23 6.57
C ILE A 48 -17.95 -10.10 7.44
N ARG A 49 -18.62 -8.93 7.41
CA ARG A 49 -19.90 -8.75 8.08
C ARG A 49 -20.98 -9.70 7.56
N GLY A 50 -21.01 -9.93 6.24
CA GLY A 50 -21.89 -10.91 5.61
C GLY A 50 -21.65 -12.34 6.11
N VAL A 51 -20.39 -12.78 6.13
CA VAL A 51 -19.97 -14.09 6.66
C VAL A 51 -20.38 -14.27 8.12
N LYS A 52 -20.13 -13.26 8.97
CA LYS A 52 -20.58 -13.30 10.37
C LYS A 52 -22.09 -13.51 10.47
N GLY A 53 -22.88 -12.77 9.68
CA GLY A 53 -24.33 -12.95 9.66
C GLY A 53 -24.77 -14.32 9.15
N MET A 54 -24.04 -14.94 8.22
CA MET A 54 -24.33 -16.30 7.76
C MET A 54 -24.17 -17.32 8.90
N ILE A 55 -23.12 -17.18 9.71
CA ILE A 55 -22.87 -18.02 10.88
C ILE A 55 -23.98 -17.83 11.92
N GLU A 56 -24.37 -16.59 12.22
CA GLU A 56 -25.45 -16.28 13.16
C GLU A 56 -26.82 -16.83 12.75
N ARG A 57 -27.01 -17.14 11.46
CA ARG A 57 -28.23 -17.73 10.91
C ARG A 57 -28.12 -19.24 10.66
N ASP A 58 -27.07 -19.88 11.16
CA ASP A 58 -26.80 -21.30 10.94
C ASP A 58 -26.82 -21.69 9.43
N THR A 59 -26.28 -20.82 8.57
CA THR A 59 -26.20 -21.07 7.13
C THR A 59 -25.31 -22.28 6.86
N TYR A 60 -25.64 -23.05 5.82
CA TYR A 60 -24.90 -24.26 5.44
C TYR A 60 -23.40 -24.01 5.30
N CYS A 61 -22.61 -24.92 5.88
CA CYS A 61 -21.18 -24.71 6.07
C CYS A 61 -20.43 -24.47 4.76
N ASP A 62 -20.79 -25.17 3.67
CA ASP A 62 -20.12 -24.99 2.38
C ASP A 62 -20.33 -23.58 1.81
N ASP A 63 -21.49 -22.97 2.03
CA ASP A 63 -21.76 -21.59 1.60
C ASP A 63 -20.90 -20.59 2.38
N VAL A 64 -20.76 -20.79 3.69
CA VAL A 64 -19.88 -19.98 4.55
C VAL A 64 -18.43 -20.12 4.11
N LEU A 65 -17.97 -21.35 3.84
CA LEU A 65 -16.61 -21.62 3.36
C LEU A 65 -16.36 -20.99 1.98
N ASN A 66 -17.34 -21.02 1.08
CA ASN A 66 -17.25 -20.35 -0.22
C ASN A 66 -17.12 -18.82 -0.07
N GLN A 67 -17.85 -18.20 0.85
CA GLN A 67 -17.71 -16.77 1.13
C GLN A 67 -16.37 -16.43 1.79
N LEU A 68 -15.87 -17.28 2.70
CA LEU A 68 -14.53 -17.11 3.27
C LEU A 68 -13.43 -17.19 2.20
N ALA A 69 -13.54 -18.14 1.26
CA ALA A 69 -12.63 -18.23 0.12
C ALA A 69 -12.67 -16.96 -0.76
N ALA A 70 -13.86 -16.39 -0.98
CA ALA A 70 -14.01 -15.13 -1.70
C ALA A 70 -13.37 -13.94 -0.96
N VAL A 71 -13.47 -13.88 0.37
CA VAL A 71 -12.79 -12.88 1.22
C VAL A 71 -11.27 -13.03 1.10
N GLN A 72 -10.75 -14.24 1.19
CA GLN A 72 -9.31 -14.49 1.06
C GLN A 72 -8.78 -14.06 -0.32
N ALA A 73 -9.50 -14.39 -1.40
CA ALA A 73 -9.14 -13.97 -2.75
C ALA A 73 -9.12 -12.44 -2.90
N ALA A 74 -10.09 -11.75 -2.29
CA ALA A 74 -10.13 -10.29 -2.30
C ALA A 74 -8.97 -9.66 -1.51
N LEU A 75 -8.62 -10.21 -0.35
CA LEU A 75 -7.45 -9.80 0.44
C LEU A 75 -6.15 -9.99 -0.35
N ASN A 76 -5.98 -11.15 -1.00
CA ASN A 76 -4.82 -11.44 -1.84
C ASN A 76 -4.69 -10.44 -2.99
N SER A 77 -5.82 -10.05 -3.61
CA SER A 77 -5.85 -9.03 -4.66
C SER A 77 -5.38 -7.65 -4.16
N VAL A 78 -5.83 -7.23 -2.97
CA VAL A 78 -5.38 -5.98 -2.34
C VAL A 78 -3.88 -6.05 -2.00
N GLY A 79 -3.42 -7.16 -1.41
CA GLY A 79 -2.00 -7.36 -1.09
C GLY A 79 -1.10 -7.30 -2.32
N LYS A 80 -1.51 -7.93 -3.43
CA LYS A 80 -0.79 -7.86 -4.71
C LYS A 80 -0.69 -6.42 -5.23
N LEU A 81 -1.79 -5.68 -5.21
CA LEU A 81 -1.80 -4.30 -5.69
C LEU A 81 -0.89 -3.40 -4.84
N LEU A 82 -0.93 -3.56 -3.50
CA LEU A 82 -0.07 -2.81 -2.60
C LEU A 82 1.41 -3.16 -2.80
N LEU A 83 1.74 -4.45 -2.97
CA LEU A 83 3.09 -4.91 -3.28
C LEU A 83 3.61 -4.31 -4.59
N GLU A 84 2.78 -4.31 -5.64
CA GLU A 84 3.13 -3.69 -6.93
C GLU A 84 3.45 -2.20 -6.76
N GLY A 85 2.61 -1.48 -6.01
CA GLY A 85 2.84 -0.07 -5.69
C GLY A 85 4.14 0.14 -4.91
N HIS A 86 4.44 -0.72 -3.94
CA HIS A 86 5.67 -0.68 -3.15
C HIS A 86 6.92 -0.90 -4.01
N MET A 87 6.88 -1.89 -4.92
CA MET A 87 7.97 -2.19 -5.84
C MET A 87 8.23 -1.03 -6.80
N LYS A 88 7.17 -0.39 -7.31
CA LYS A 88 7.29 0.68 -8.32
C LYS A 88 7.69 2.05 -7.77
N SER A 89 7.65 2.26 -6.45
CA SER A 89 8.10 3.51 -5.83
C SER A 89 9.25 3.27 -4.84
N CYS A 90 8.92 2.86 -3.62
CA CYS A 90 9.87 2.84 -2.51
C CYS A 90 11.08 1.93 -2.76
N ILE A 91 10.89 0.81 -3.45
CA ILE A 91 11.98 -0.14 -3.72
C ILE A 91 12.93 0.40 -4.79
N ILE A 92 12.40 0.94 -5.90
CA ILE A 92 13.21 1.47 -7.00
C ILE A 92 14.08 2.64 -6.50
N GLU A 93 13.49 3.58 -5.76
CA GLU A 93 14.20 4.73 -5.20
C GLU A 93 15.39 4.31 -4.33
N ARG A 94 15.22 3.26 -3.51
CA ARG A 94 16.28 2.73 -2.63
C ARG A 94 17.37 2.00 -3.40
N ILE A 95 17.00 1.22 -4.41
CA ILE A 95 17.99 0.56 -5.29
C ILE A 95 18.83 1.60 -6.03
N GLU A 96 18.21 2.68 -6.53
CA GLU A 96 18.92 3.78 -7.20
C GLU A 96 19.84 4.55 -6.23
N ALA A 97 19.49 4.60 -4.94
CA ALA A 97 20.33 5.14 -3.88
C ALA A 97 21.46 4.18 -3.43
N GLY A 98 21.54 2.96 -3.96
CA GLY A 98 22.55 1.95 -3.62
C GLY A 98 22.24 1.11 -2.38
N GLU A 99 21.02 1.21 -1.82
CA GLU A 99 20.57 0.46 -0.65
C GLU A 99 20.04 -0.93 -1.04
N HIS A 100 20.92 -1.82 -1.49
CA HIS A 100 20.52 -3.14 -1.98
C HIS A 100 19.93 -4.08 -0.91
N GLU A 101 20.15 -3.82 0.38
CA GLU A 101 19.55 -4.56 1.50
C GLU A 101 18.01 -4.53 1.50
N VAL A 102 17.41 -3.56 0.79
CA VAL A 102 15.96 -3.48 0.60
C VAL A 102 15.38 -4.73 -0.08
N ILE A 103 16.18 -5.44 -0.89
CA ILE A 103 15.75 -6.66 -1.57
C ILE A 103 15.51 -7.79 -0.56
N ASP A 104 16.35 -7.90 0.49
CA ASP A 104 16.17 -8.90 1.54
C ASP A 104 14.89 -8.63 2.34
N GLU A 105 14.62 -7.36 2.67
CA GLU A 105 13.37 -6.93 3.31
C GLU A 105 12.13 -7.28 2.45
N LEU A 106 12.24 -7.09 1.13
CA LEU A 106 11.19 -7.43 0.18
C LEU A 106 10.94 -8.95 0.13
N LEU A 107 11.99 -9.76 0.07
CA LEU A 107 11.88 -11.22 0.05
C LEU A 107 11.18 -11.76 1.31
N VAL A 108 11.48 -11.21 2.49
CA VAL A 108 10.77 -11.55 3.73
C VAL A 108 9.29 -11.23 3.62
N THR A 109 8.94 -10.08 3.03
CA THR A 109 7.55 -9.65 2.86
C THR A 109 6.79 -10.52 1.87
N VAL A 110 7.37 -10.81 0.71
CA VAL A 110 6.76 -11.67 -0.33
C VAL A 110 6.51 -13.08 0.20
N ASN A 111 7.45 -13.66 0.96
CA ASN A 111 7.27 -14.97 1.58
C ASN A 111 6.10 -15.03 2.58
N LYS A 112 5.71 -13.91 3.19
CA LYS A 112 4.52 -13.86 4.05
C LYS A 112 3.22 -13.83 3.26
N LEU A 113 3.24 -13.25 2.06
CA LEU A 113 2.06 -13.13 1.18
C LEU A 113 1.77 -14.40 0.36
N MET A 114 2.75 -15.31 0.25
CA MET A 114 2.62 -16.58 -0.48
C MET A 114 2.18 -17.77 0.39
N LYS A 115 1.95 -17.55 1.68
CA LYS A 115 1.40 -18.55 2.60
C LYS A 115 -0.12 -18.53 2.54
#